data_AF-A0A0Q7KD23-F1
#
_entry.id   AF-A0A0Q7KD23-F1
#
_cell.length_a   1.000
_cell.length_b   1.000
_cell.length_c   1.000
_cell.angle_alpha   90.00
_cell.angle_beta   90.00
_cell.angle_gamma   90.00
#
_symmetry.space_group_name_H-M   'P 1'
#
loop_
_entity.id
_entity.type
_entity.pdbx_description
1 polymer ?
#
loop_
_entity_poly.entity_id
_entity_poly.type
_entity_poly.pdbx_seq_one_letter_code
_entity_poly.pdbx_strand_id
1 'polypeptide(L)'
;MSDTIYDIIFRVAEVLELPVVILTLLALAAALVEVGAFIAEMVKRRGRTFASLAKAGASARRAVDEKRFDEASALLQTVAWSAPVGKAFRVLVDAVSKPGADTRIAKELADFDFGRQARLSRTRLLVRLGPALGLMGTLIPLAPALDGLARGDVDALTENLRLAFSITVLGILIGVIALALSLFRERRYGQDFSDLEYVAAILTDDGSAAASINTSSTTPAPPAPPVAPTAPSTSTTDPVPSPSSAPTTTLPPLVPPAKDAGSPS
;
A
#
# COMPACT_ATOMS: atom_id res chain seq x y z
N MET A 1 32.00 29.78 -28.94
CA MET A 1 30.51 29.80 -28.93
C MET A 1 29.94 28.57 -28.23
N SER A 2 30.45 27.37 -28.54
CA SER A 2 30.38 26.19 -27.66
C SER A 2 30.71 26.52 -26.20
N ASP A 3 31.86 27.15 -25.98
CA ASP A 3 32.45 27.34 -24.65
C ASP A 3 31.59 28.26 -23.80
N THR A 4 30.98 29.28 -24.41
CA THR A 4 29.99 30.17 -23.79
C THR A 4 28.74 29.42 -23.33
N ILE A 5 28.30 28.40 -24.09
CA ILE A 5 27.14 27.57 -23.71
C ILE A 5 27.52 26.64 -22.54
N TYR A 6 28.71 26.04 -22.57
CA TYR A 6 29.20 25.21 -21.47
C TYR A 6 29.36 26.03 -20.17
N ASP A 7 29.97 27.22 -20.22
CA ASP A 7 30.11 28.13 -19.07
C ASP A 7 28.76 28.48 -18.42
N ILE A 8 27.73 28.72 -19.24
CA ILE A 8 26.37 28.98 -18.76
C ILE A 8 25.80 27.74 -18.08
N ILE A 9 25.97 26.54 -18.65
CA ILE A 9 25.50 25.28 -18.07
C ILE A 9 26.19 25.01 -16.72
N PHE A 10 27.52 25.20 -16.62
CA PHE A 10 28.26 25.03 -15.36
C PHE A 10 27.75 25.98 -14.27
N ARG A 11 27.65 27.28 -14.57
CA ARG A 11 27.12 28.28 -13.62
C ARG A 11 25.68 27.99 -13.19
N VAL A 12 24.84 27.49 -14.10
CA VAL A 12 23.48 27.07 -13.76
C VAL A 12 23.49 25.86 -12.84
N ALA A 13 24.32 24.84 -13.11
CA ALA A 13 24.45 23.67 -12.26
C ALA A 13 24.94 24.03 -10.84
N GLU A 14 25.97 24.88 -10.73
CA GLU A 14 26.51 25.41 -9.48
C GLU A 14 25.43 26.15 -8.67
N VAL A 15 24.65 27.03 -9.32
CA VAL A 15 23.50 27.71 -8.68
C VAL A 15 22.40 26.73 -8.25
N LEU A 16 22.29 25.56 -8.88
CA LEU A 16 21.36 24.50 -8.48
C LEU A 16 21.82 23.67 -7.28
N GLU A 17 23.08 23.78 -6.83
CA GLU A 17 23.57 23.01 -5.67
C GLU A 17 22.84 23.43 -4.38
N LEU A 18 22.87 24.73 -4.08
CA LEU A 18 22.25 25.30 -2.87
C LEU A 18 20.75 24.93 -2.72
N PRO A 19 19.87 25.08 -3.73
CA PRO A 19 18.47 24.66 -3.60
C PRO A 19 18.33 23.13 -3.46
N VAL A 20 19.21 22.30 -4.05
CA VAL A 20 19.19 20.83 -3.84
C VAL A 20 19.57 20.48 -2.39
N VAL A 21 20.58 21.13 -1.82
CA VAL A 21 20.96 20.97 -0.40
C VAL A 21 19.79 21.38 0.51
N ILE A 22 19.22 22.56 0.30
CA ILE A 22 18.08 23.07 1.08
C ILE A 22 16.89 22.11 0.97
N LEU A 23 16.53 21.66 -0.24
CA LEU A 23 15.40 20.76 -0.43
C LEU A 23 15.65 19.37 0.18
N THR A 24 16.89 18.90 0.21
CA THR A 24 17.28 17.66 0.93
C THR A 24 17.09 17.82 2.44
N LEU A 25 17.53 18.94 3.03
CA LEU A 25 17.32 19.23 4.45
C LEU A 25 15.84 19.39 4.82
N LEU A 26 15.05 20.05 3.96
CA LEU A 26 13.60 20.16 4.12
C LEU A 26 12.91 18.79 4.01
N ALA A 27 13.33 17.94 3.07
CA ALA A 27 12.83 16.58 2.93
C ALA A 27 13.19 15.70 4.13
N LEU A 28 14.39 15.86 4.72
CA LEU A 28 14.79 15.22 5.97
C LEU A 28 13.90 15.66 7.14
N ALA A 29 13.69 16.97 7.32
CA ALA A 29 12.82 17.50 8.35
C ALA A 29 11.38 16.99 8.21
N ALA A 30 10.84 16.97 6.98
CA ALA A 30 9.52 16.41 6.69
C ALA A 30 9.45 14.91 7.00
N ALA A 31 10.47 14.12 6.66
CA ALA A 31 10.53 12.70 6.99
C ALA A 31 10.55 12.47 8.51
N LEU A 32 11.31 13.25 9.29
CA LEU A 32 11.33 13.18 10.75
C LEU A 32 9.98 13.52 11.38
N VAL A 33 9.29 14.57 10.88
CA VAL A 33 7.94 14.93 11.33
C VAL A 33 6.94 13.81 11.02
N GLU A 34 6.99 13.22 9.83
CA GLU A 34 6.12 12.11 9.44
C GLU A 34 6.38 10.84 10.27
N VAL A 35 7.63 10.55 10.65
CA VAL A 35 7.99 9.47 11.59
C VAL A 35 7.47 9.76 13.01
N GLY A 36 7.61 10.99 13.51
CA GLY A 36 7.11 11.37 14.83
C GLY A 36 5.58 11.25 14.92
N ALA A 37 4.87 11.80 13.94
CA ALA A 37 3.41 11.67 13.83
C ALA A 37 2.97 10.21 13.72
N PHE A 38 3.72 9.40 12.97
CA PHE A 38 3.48 7.96 12.82
C PHE A 38 3.64 7.17 14.12
N ILE A 39 4.68 7.44 14.91
CA ILE A 39 4.89 6.80 16.22
C ILE A 39 3.76 7.18 17.18
N ALA A 40 3.39 8.45 17.24
CA ALA A 40 2.27 8.92 18.07
C ALA A 40 0.93 8.24 17.69
N GLU A 41 0.66 8.13 16.39
CA GLU A 41 -0.51 7.41 15.86
C GLU A 41 -0.47 5.91 16.20
N MET A 42 0.70 5.27 16.13
CA MET A 42 0.87 3.85 16.46
C MET A 42 0.59 3.56 17.95
N VAL A 43 1.09 4.41 18.85
CA VAL A 43 0.84 4.28 20.30
C VAL A 43 -0.65 4.47 20.61
N LYS A 44 -1.29 5.51 20.06
CA LYS A 44 -2.72 5.78 20.28
C LYS A 44 -3.63 4.65 19.78
N ARG A 45 -3.23 3.94 18.73
CA ARG A 45 -3.99 2.85 18.10
C ARG A 45 -3.67 1.45 18.65
N ARG A 46 -2.89 1.31 19.73
CA ARG A 46 -2.47 -0.01 20.27
C ARG A 46 -3.61 -0.81 20.89
N GLY A 47 -4.68 -0.15 21.35
CA GLY A 47 -5.89 -0.78 21.92
C GLY A 47 -7.03 -1.07 20.94
N ARG A 48 -6.76 -1.08 19.61
CA ARG A 48 -7.79 -1.33 18.59
C ARG A 48 -8.18 -2.82 18.56
N THR A 49 -9.47 -3.13 18.72
CA THR A 49 -9.99 -4.50 18.68
C THR A 49 -11.29 -4.57 17.88
N PHE A 50 -11.42 -5.55 16.98
CA PHE A 50 -12.63 -5.73 16.18
C PHE A 50 -13.90 -5.90 17.05
N ALA A 51 -13.80 -6.61 18.17
CA ALA A 51 -14.91 -6.79 19.11
C ALA A 51 -15.49 -5.48 19.68
N SER A 52 -14.66 -4.43 19.88
CA SER A 52 -15.18 -3.13 20.33
C SER A 52 -15.86 -2.38 19.19
N LEU A 53 -15.32 -2.45 17.96
CA LEU A 53 -15.98 -1.90 16.76
C LEU A 53 -17.34 -2.57 16.50
N ALA A 54 -17.40 -3.89 16.54
CA ALA A 54 -18.63 -4.67 16.35
C ALA A 54 -19.69 -4.32 17.41
N LYS A 55 -19.30 -4.22 18.69
CA LYS A 55 -20.20 -3.80 19.77
C LYS A 55 -20.69 -2.37 19.58
N ALA A 56 -19.79 -1.43 19.26
CA ALA A 56 -20.15 -0.03 19.03
C ALA A 56 -21.08 0.13 17.81
N GLY A 57 -20.79 -0.56 16.70
CA GLY A 57 -21.63 -0.58 15.50
C GLY A 57 -23.02 -1.14 15.76
N ALA A 58 -23.13 -2.30 16.43
CA ALA A 58 -24.42 -2.88 16.79
C ALA A 58 -25.24 -1.99 17.75
N SER A 59 -24.58 -1.29 18.68
CA SER A 59 -25.25 -0.29 19.54
C SER A 59 -25.67 0.97 18.75
N ALA A 60 -24.83 1.43 17.83
CA ALA A 60 -25.13 2.58 16.97
C ALA A 60 -26.29 2.29 16.01
N ARG A 61 -26.40 1.05 15.49
CA ARG A 61 -27.54 0.63 14.66
C ARG A 61 -28.86 0.75 15.44
N ARG A 62 -28.93 0.20 16.66
CA ARG A 62 -30.12 0.34 17.52
C ARG A 62 -30.50 1.80 17.76
N ALA A 63 -29.50 2.66 18.02
CA ALA A 63 -29.74 4.09 18.16
C ALA A 63 -30.25 4.75 16.86
N VAL A 64 -29.79 4.32 15.68
CA VAL A 64 -30.33 4.76 14.38
C VAL A 64 -31.76 4.28 14.15
N ASP A 65 -32.09 3.02 14.48
CA ASP A 65 -33.45 2.48 14.40
C ASP A 65 -34.41 3.28 15.31
N GLU A 66 -33.93 3.70 16.49
CA GLU A 66 -34.63 4.61 17.43
C GLU A 66 -34.59 6.10 17.00
N LYS A 67 -33.98 6.45 15.86
CA LYS A 67 -33.78 7.82 15.34
C LYS A 67 -32.92 8.75 16.23
N ARG A 68 -32.09 8.17 17.10
CA ARG A 68 -31.15 8.83 18.03
C ARG A 68 -29.78 9.00 17.37
N PHE A 69 -29.72 9.74 16.27
CA PHE A 69 -28.52 9.89 15.44
C PHE A 69 -27.31 10.47 16.18
N ASP A 70 -27.50 11.43 17.09
CA ASP A 70 -26.41 12.00 17.88
C ASP A 70 -25.73 10.96 18.79
N GLU A 71 -26.52 10.05 19.36
CA GLU A 71 -26.03 8.96 20.19
C GLU A 71 -25.34 7.87 19.36
N ALA A 72 -25.90 7.51 18.21
CA ALA A 72 -25.24 6.62 17.26
C ALA A 72 -23.86 7.14 16.86
N SER A 73 -23.75 8.44 16.57
CA SER A 73 -22.47 9.11 16.32
C SER A 73 -21.54 9.05 17.54
N ALA A 74 -22.02 9.41 18.73
CA ALA A 74 -21.23 9.39 19.97
C ALA A 74 -20.67 8.00 20.30
N LEU A 75 -21.47 6.94 20.13
CA LEU A 75 -21.06 5.55 20.29
C LEU A 75 -19.92 5.19 19.32
N LEU A 76 -20.03 5.57 18.05
CA LEU A 76 -18.97 5.36 17.05
C LEU A 76 -17.72 6.21 17.32
N GLN A 77 -17.83 7.40 17.91
CA GLN A 77 -16.64 8.18 18.31
C GLN A 77 -15.78 7.46 19.37
N THR A 78 -16.36 6.59 20.21
CA THR A 78 -15.59 5.81 21.20
C THR A 78 -14.60 4.83 20.54
N VAL A 79 -14.88 4.43 19.30
CA VAL A 79 -14.03 3.57 18.45
C VAL A 79 -13.40 4.34 17.29
N ALA A 80 -13.48 5.67 17.26
CA ALA A 80 -12.82 6.52 16.27
C ALA A 80 -11.33 6.73 16.60
N TRP A 81 -10.49 5.71 16.34
CA TRP A 81 -9.06 5.77 16.65
C TRP A 81 -8.27 6.78 15.80
N SER A 82 -8.89 7.43 14.81
CA SER A 82 -8.29 8.51 14.01
C SER A 82 -9.31 9.61 13.71
N ALA A 83 -8.83 10.86 13.61
CA ALA A 83 -9.70 12.01 13.30
C ALA A 83 -10.42 11.89 11.93
N PRO A 84 -9.79 11.36 10.86
CA PRO A 84 -10.50 11.07 9.61
C PRO A 84 -11.62 10.06 9.77
N VAL A 85 -11.40 8.96 10.51
CA VAL A 85 -12.43 7.92 10.75
C VAL A 85 -13.57 8.47 11.60
N GLY A 86 -13.28 9.25 12.65
CA GLY A 86 -14.32 9.92 13.46
C GLY A 86 -15.18 10.90 12.65
N LYS A 87 -14.56 11.66 11.74
CA LYS A 87 -15.30 12.52 10.80
C LYS A 87 -16.18 11.66 9.88
N ALA A 88 -15.63 10.59 9.31
CA ALA A 88 -16.36 9.69 8.41
C ALA A 88 -17.55 9.02 9.11
N PHE A 89 -17.39 8.48 10.34
CA PHE A 89 -18.51 7.93 11.11
C PHE A 89 -19.65 8.95 11.32
N ARG A 90 -19.33 10.22 11.64
CA ARG A 90 -20.35 11.27 11.79
C ARG A 90 -21.11 11.51 10.47
N VAL A 91 -20.40 11.48 9.35
CA VAL A 91 -20.98 11.68 8.02
C VAL A 91 -21.81 10.48 7.57
N LEU A 92 -21.38 9.24 7.87
CA LEU A 92 -22.16 8.03 7.63
C LEU A 92 -23.49 8.08 8.38
N VAL A 93 -23.49 8.41 9.68
CA VAL A 93 -24.73 8.51 10.48
C VAL A 93 -25.66 9.60 9.96
N ASP A 94 -25.12 10.76 9.56
CA ASP A 94 -25.89 11.84 8.91
C ASP A 94 -26.46 11.42 7.54
N ALA A 95 -25.73 10.61 6.77
CA ALA A 95 -26.19 10.08 5.48
C ALA A 95 -27.36 9.10 5.63
N VAL A 96 -27.35 8.25 6.67
CA VAL A 96 -28.44 7.29 6.98
C VAL A 96 -29.73 8.01 7.36
N SER A 97 -29.66 9.20 7.96
CA SER A 97 -30.85 10.00 8.30
C SER A 97 -31.62 10.55 7.09
N LYS A 98 -31.08 10.42 5.86
CA LYS A 98 -31.55 11.10 4.65
C LYS A 98 -32.06 10.10 3.59
N PRO A 99 -33.04 10.48 2.76
CA PRO A 99 -33.44 9.68 1.60
C PRO A 99 -32.25 9.38 0.67
N GLY A 100 -32.19 8.13 0.18
CA GLY A 100 -31.09 7.63 -0.65
C GLY A 100 -29.82 7.33 0.16
N ALA A 101 -29.96 6.80 1.38
CA ALA A 101 -28.87 6.47 2.29
C ALA A 101 -27.74 5.69 1.60
N ASP A 102 -28.04 4.57 0.95
CA ASP A 102 -27.04 3.71 0.28
C ASP A 102 -26.17 4.47 -0.73
N THR A 103 -26.80 5.27 -1.60
CA THR A 103 -26.08 6.06 -2.61
C THR A 103 -25.22 7.16 -1.98
N ARG A 104 -25.70 7.80 -0.90
CA ARG A 104 -24.93 8.80 -0.15
C ARG A 104 -23.74 8.14 0.53
N ILE A 105 -23.95 7.03 1.22
CA ILE A 105 -22.91 6.29 1.95
C ILE A 105 -21.84 5.78 0.98
N ALA A 106 -22.23 5.19 -0.16
CA ALA A 106 -21.29 4.79 -1.21
C ALA A 106 -20.44 5.97 -1.73
N LYS A 107 -21.05 7.15 -1.88
CA LYS A 107 -20.33 8.37 -2.31
C LYS A 107 -19.37 8.89 -1.24
N GLU A 108 -19.79 8.98 0.02
CA GLU A 108 -18.94 9.43 1.14
C GLU A 108 -17.77 8.46 1.40
N LEU A 109 -18.03 7.16 1.25
CA LEU A 109 -17.04 6.10 1.36
C LEU A 109 -16.00 6.17 0.22
N ALA A 110 -16.42 6.50 -1.00
CA ALA A 110 -15.52 6.79 -2.12
C ALA A 110 -14.70 8.08 -1.93
N ASP A 111 -15.30 9.16 -1.40
CA ASP A 111 -14.57 10.41 -1.12
C ASP A 111 -13.54 10.23 0.01
N PHE A 112 -13.82 9.36 0.97
CA PHE A 112 -12.84 8.90 1.95
C PHE A 112 -11.70 8.08 1.32
N ASP A 113 -11.95 7.33 0.25
CA ASP A 113 -10.90 6.62 -0.52
C ASP A 113 -10.00 7.56 -1.30
N PHE A 114 -10.55 8.49 -2.07
CA PHE A 114 -9.77 9.53 -2.73
C PHE A 114 -8.91 10.33 -1.73
N GLY A 115 -9.46 10.64 -0.54
CA GLY A 115 -8.71 11.26 0.55
C GLY A 115 -7.53 10.42 1.08
N ARG A 116 -7.70 9.10 1.20
CA ARG A 116 -6.61 8.17 1.59
C ARG A 116 -5.55 8.05 0.49
N GLN A 117 -5.96 7.91 -0.77
CA GLN A 117 -5.04 7.83 -1.91
C GLN A 117 -4.19 9.10 -2.04
N ALA A 118 -4.78 10.28 -1.88
CA ALA A 118 -4.08 11.57 -1.94
C ALA A 118 -3.06 11.79 -0.80
N ARG A 119 -3.23 11.12 0.35
CA ARG A 119 -2.23 11.12 1.43
C ARG A 119 -1.08 10.15 1.14
N LEU A 120 -1.38 8.98 0.59
CA LEU A 120 -0.37 7.99 0.18
C LEU A 120 0.51 8.52 -0.96
N SER A 121 -0.05 9.25 -1.94
CA SER A 121 0.71 9.81 -3.07
C SER A 121 1.82 10.76 -2.63
N ARG A 122 1.61 11.58 -1.58
CA ARG A 122 2.65 12.44 -0.99
C ARG A 122 3.81 11.64 -0.41
N THR A 123 3.53 10.54 0.30
CA THR A 123 4.59 9.71 0.89
C THR A 123 5.33 8.94 -0.22
N ARG A 124 4.62 8.43 -1.23
CA ARG A 124 5.20 7.80 -2.43
C ARG A 124 6.04 8.77 -3.29
N LEU A 125 5.74 10.07 -3.27
CA LEU A 125 6.57 11.09 -3.91
C LEU A 125 7.92 11.22 -3.20
N LEU A 126 7.94 11.28 -1.87
CA LEU A 126 9.17 11.28 -1.06
C LEU A 126 10.05 10.04 -1.28
N VAL A 127 9.46 8.86 -1.50
CA VAL A 127 10.19 7.62 -1.86
C VAL A 127 11.04 7.80 -3.12
N ARG A 128 10.57 8.59 -4.10
CA ARG A 128 11.27 8.84 -5.36
C ARG A 128 12.17 10.07 -5.29
N LEU A 129 11.70 11.15 -4.66
CA LEU A 129 12.45 12.40 -4.54
C LEU A 129 13.68 12.25 -3.64
N GLY A 130 13.60 11.56 -2.49
CA GLY A 130 14.74 11.41 -1.58
C GLY A 130 16.00 10.89 -2.29
N PRO A 131 15.97 9.70 -2.94
CA PRO A 131 17.11 9.17 -3.67
C PRO A 131 17.52 10.04 -4.87
N ALA A 132 16.57 10.65 -5.57
CA ALA A 132 16.87 11.53 -6.72
C ALA A 132 17.62 12.80 -6.29
N LEU A 133 17.25 13.41 -5.16
CA LEU A 133 17.96 14.55 -4.55
C LEU A 133 19.35 14.13 -4.07
N GLY A 134 19.45 12.96 -3.44
CA GLY A 134 20.74 12.39 -3.05
C GLY A 134 21.69 12.19 -4.23
N LEU A 135 21.19 11.76 -5.38
CA LEU A 135 21.94 11.59 -6.63
C LEU A 135 22.33 12.95 -7.24
N MET A 136 21.42 13.91 -7.31
CA MET A 136 21.74 15.26 -7.79
C MET A 136 22.80 15.94 -6.90
N GLY A 137 22.72 15.71 -5.59
CA GLY A 137 23.72 16.17 -4.62
C GLY A 137 25.12 15.58 -4.79
N THR A 138 25.30 14.48 -5.53
CA THR A 138 26.64 14.02 -5.95
C THR A 138 27.05 14.51 -7.33
N LEU A 139 26.14 14.60 -8.29
CA LEU A 139 26.49 14.98 -9.66
C LEU A 139 26.81 16.47 -9.82
N ILE A 140 26.18 17.36 -9.04
CA ILE A 140 26.40 18.80 -9.13
C ILE A 140 27.81 19.21 -8.64
N PRO A 141 28.23 18.96 -7.38
CA PRO A 141 29.55 19.39 -6.87
C PRO A 141 30.74 18.63 -7.47
N LEU A 142 30.52 17.52 -8.17
CA LEU A 142 31.60 16.76 -8.83
C LEU A 142 32.25 17.56 -9.97
N ALA A 143 31.48 18.41 -10.66
CA ALA A 143 31.98 19.31 -11.70
C ALA A 143 33.07 20.29 -11.18
N PRO A 144 32.80 21.17 -10.20
CA PRO A 144 33.82 22.07 -9.65
C PRO A 144 34.95 21.31 -8.93
N ALA A 145 34.67 20.15 -8.32
CA ALA A 145 35.69 19.34 -7.67
C ALA A 145 36.79 18.85 -8.65
N LEU A 146 36.40 18.45 -9.88
CA LEU A 146 37.36 18.05 -10.91
C LEU A 146 38.15 19.22 -11.51
N ASP A 147 37.55 20.41 -11.61
CA ASP A 147 38.26 21.63 -12.03
C ASP A 147 39.27 22.09 -10.96
N GLY A 148 38.93 22.00 -9.67
CA GLY A 148 39.86 22.20 -8.57
C GLY A 148 41.06 21.25 -8.65
N LEU A 149 40.82 19.96 -8.89
CA LEU A 149 41.89 18.97 -9.09
C LEU A 149 42.79 19.30 -10.29
N ALA A 150 42.23 19.78 -11.41
CA ALA A 150 43.02 20.19 -12.58
C ALA A 150 43.96 21.37 -12.28
N ARG A 151 43.68 22.14 -11.23
CA ARG A 151 44.50 23.27 -10.72
C ARG A 151 45.43 22.87 -9.57
N GLY A 152 45.37 21.61 -9.11
CA GLY A 152 46.14 21.11 -7.96
C GLY A 152 45.49 21.35 -6.59
N ASP A 153 44.25 21.84 -6.54
CA ASP A 153 43.52 22.09 -5.30
C ASP A 153 42.82 20.82 -4.80
N VAL A 154 43.56 20.06 -3.98
CA VAL A 154 43.06 18.82 -3.33
C VAL A 154 42.16 19.08 -2.13
N ASP A 155 42.19 20.27 -1.54
CA ASP A 155 41.33 20.62 -0.40
C ASP A 155 39.90 20.88 -0.90
N ALA A 156 39.75 21.69 -1.96
CA ALA A 156 38.47 21.92 -2.62
C ALA A 156 37.85 20.62 -3.17
N LEU A 157 38.66 19.73 -3.76
CA LEU A 157 38.21 18.39 -4.17
C LEU A 157 37.64 17.60 -2.98
N THR A 158 38.37 17.59 -1.86
CA THR A 158 38.00 16.80 -0.67
C THR A 158 36.72 17.31 0.00
N GLU A 159 36.57 18.63 0.13
CA GLU A 159 35.38 19.24 0.73
C GLU A 159 34.12 18.99 -0.11
N ASN A 160 34.20 19.24 -1.42
CA ASN A 160 33.09 18.98 -2.36
C ASN A 160 32.66 17.51 -2.35
N LEU A 161 33.60 16.55 -2.39
CA LEU A 161 33.28 15.12 -2.32
C LEU A 161 32.66 14.72 -0.99
N ARG A 162 33.14 15.26 0.14
CA ARG A 162 32.58 14.99 1.46
C ARG A 162 31.14 15.48 1.58
N LEU A 163 30.86 16.69 1.09
CA LEU A 163 29.52 17.25 1.05
C LEU A 163 28.60 16.40 0.16
N ALA A 164 29.06 16.10 -1.06
CA ALA A 164 28.39 15.28 -2.05
C ALA A 164 27.90 13.93 -1.49
N PHE A 165 28.83 13.12 -0.96
CA PHE A 165 28.50 11.80 -0.41
C PHE A 165 27.53 11.90 0.79
N SER A 166 27.66 12.93 1.62
CA SER A 166 26.75 13.17 2.75
C SER A 166 25.31 13.41 2.28
N ILE A 167 25.11 14.18 1.21
CA ILE A 167 23.79 14.45 0.62
C ILE A 167 23.20 13.16 0.02
N THR A 168 24.00 12.31 -0.64
CA THR A 168 23.52 11.01 -1.13
C THR A 168 23.07 10.09 0.00
N VAL A 169 23.83 9.98 1.08
CA VAL A 169 23.46 9.17 2.26
C VAL A 169 22.14 9.68 2.86
N LEU A 170 21.96 11.00 3.00
CA LEU A 170 20.72 11.61 3.46
C LEU A 170 19.54 11.33 2.49
N GLY A 171 19.74 11.48 1.19
CA GLY A 171 18.70 11.23 0.18
C GLY A 171 18.20 9.78 0.18
N ILE A 172 19.11 8.81 0.28
CA ILE A 172 18.76 7.38 0.41
C ILE A 172 18.02 7.13 1.73
N LEU A 173 18.49 7.67 2.85
CA LEU A 173 17.84 7.56 4.16
C LEU A 173 16.39 8.08 4.13
N ILE A 174 16.16 9.24 3.53
CA ILE A 174 14.82 9.83 3.33
C ILE A 174 13.94 8.88 2.50
N GLY A 175 14.46 8.33 1.40
CA GLY A 175 13.75 7.38 0.54
C GLY A 175 13.34 6.10 1.28
N VAL A 176 14.24 5.53 2.08
CA VAL A 176 14.00 4.32 2.89
C VAL A 176 12.95 4.59 3.98
N ILE A 177 13.05 5.71 4.69
CA ILE A 177 12.05 6.12 5.70
C ILE A 177 10.68 6.31 5.06
N ALA A 178 10.61 7.04 3.93
CA ALA A 178 9.37 7.27 3.21
C ALA A 178 8.74 5.96 2.70
N LEU A 179 9.55 4.98 2.31
CA LEU A 179 9.07 3.67 1.85
C LEU A 179 8.47 2.87 3.01
N ALA A 180 9.19 2.79 4.14
CA ALA A 180 8.70 2.12 5.36
C ALA A 180 7.39 2.74 5.87
N LEU A 181 7.30 4.07 5.88
CA LEU A 181 6.05 4.79 6.22
C LEU A 181 4.93 4.51 5.22
N SER A 182 5.22 4.47 3.92
CA SER A 182 4.22 4.18 2.88
C SER A 182 3.59 2.81 3.06
N LEU A 183 4.41 1.76 3.25
CA LEU A 183 3.94 0.38 3.43
C LEU A 183 3.03 0.21 4.66
N PHE A 184 3.37 0.85 5.78
CA PHE A 184 2.54 0.74 6.98
C PHE A 184 1.28 1.61 6.89
N ARG A 185 1.36 2.81 6.28
CA ARG A 185 0.18 3.66 6.03
C ARG A 185 -0.83 2.96 5.14
N GLU A 186 -0.37 2.28 4.09
CA GLU A 186 -1.23 1.51 3.18
C GLU A 186 -2.00 0.42 3.94
N ARG A 187 -1.31 -0.40 4.76
CA ARG A 187 -1.96 -1.41 5.61
C ARG A 187 -2.94 -0.80 6.62
N ARG A 188 -2.61 0.33 7.25
CA ARG A 188 -3.49 1.00 8.24
C ARG A 188 -4.69 1.67 7.60
N TYR A 189 -4.51 2.33 6.46
CA TYR A 189 -5.60 3.04 5.76
C TYR A 189 -6.55 2.07 5.05
N GLY A 190 -6.09 0.90 4.60
CA GLY A 190 -6.97 -0.19 4.18
C GLY A 190 -7.81 -0.75 5.33
N GLN A 191 -7.22 -0.87 6.53
CA GLN A 191 -7.96 -1.30 7.72
C GLN A 191 -8.98 -0.26 8.21
N ASP A 192 -8.61 1.02 8.24
CA ASP A 192 -9.54 2.13 8.54
C ASP A 192 -10.71 2.18 7.54
N PHE A 193 -10.49 1.77 6.29
CA PHE A 193 -11.56 1.69 5.28
C PHE A 193 -12.48 0.50 5.48
N SER A 194 -11.92 -0.69 5.72
CA SER A 194 -12.71 -1.89 6.01
C SER A 194 -13.55 -1.73 7.29
N ASP A 195 -13.03 -1.02 8.30
CA ASP A 195 -13.80 -0.63 9.49
C ASP A 195 -14.99 0.29 9.13
N LEU A 196 -14.84 1.19 8.14
CA LEU A 196 -15.90 2.07 7.64
C LEU A 196 -16.92 1.36 6.74
N GLU A 197 -16.48 0.46 5.86
CA GLU A 197 -17.36 -0.43 5.08
C GLU A 197 -18.24 -1.28 6.00
N TYR A 198 -17.64 -1.84 7.05
CA TYR A 198 -18.35 -2.65 8.04
C TYR A 198 -19.39 -1.83 8.83
N VAL A 199 -19.03 -0.62 9.27
CA VAL A 199 -19.98 0.28 9.95
C VAL A 199 -21.07 0.77 8.99
N ALA A 200 -20.73 1.12 7.75
CA ALA A 200 -21.70 1.47 6.71
C ALA A 200 -22.74 0.35 6.53
N ALA A 201 -22.27 -0.89 6.29
CA ALA A 201 -23.13 -2.04 6.11
C ALA A 201 -24.04 -2.31 7.33
N ILE A 202 -23.53 -2.17 8.56
CA ILE A 202 -24.35 -2.30 9.78
C ILE A 202 -25.44 -1.24 9.86
N LEU A 203 -25.13 0.00 9.46
CA LEU A 203 -26.08 1.10 9.49
C LEU A 203 -27.13 1.05 8.36
N THR A 204 -26.90 0.27 7.30
CA THR A 204 -27.85 0.06 6.18
C THR A 204 -28.50 -1.33 6.13
N ASP A 205 -28.04 -2.31 6.92
CA ASP A 205 -28.64 -3.65 6.95
C ASP A 205 -30.00 -3.66 7.66
N ASP A 206 -31.05 -3.41 6.90
CA ASP A 206 -32.46 -3.45 7.36
C ASP A 206 -32.96 -4.88 7.68
N GLY A 207 -32.06 -5.79 8.05
CA GLY A 207 -32.29 -7.24 8.17
C GLY A 207 -32.27 -7.99 6.83
N SER A 208 -31.96 -7.31 5.73
CA SER A 208 -31.95 -7.89 4.37
C SER A 208 -30.82 -8.94 4.21
N ALA A 209 -29.70 -8.77 4.91
CA ALA A 209 -28.64 -9.79 4.93
C ALA A 209 -29.13 -11.10 5.57
N ALA A 210 -30.00 -11.03 6.59
CA ALA A 210 -30.59 -12.22 7.19
C ALA A 210 -31.68 -12.85 6.29
N ALA A 211 -32.46 -12.03 5.57
CA ALA A 211 -33.48 -12.52 4.65
C ALA A 211 -32.89 -13.33 3.49
N SER A 212 -31.77 -12.87 2.92
CA SER A 212 -31.06 -13.55 1.82
C SER A 212 -30.44 -14.90 2.22
N ILE A 213 -30.10 -15.09 3.51
CA ILE A 213 -29.66 -16.38 4.06
C ILE A 213 -30.85 -17.35 4.21
N ASN A 214 -32.02 -16.88 4.65
CA ASN A 214 -33.22 -17.73 4.76
C ASN A 214 -33.84 -18.13 3.41
N THR A 215 -33.61 -17.37 2.34
CA THR A 215 -34.06 -17.78 0.98
C THR A 215 -33.18 -18.84 0.33
N SER A 216 -32.01 -19.16 0.89
CA SER A 216 -31.11 -20.21 0.39
C SER A 216 -31.18 -21.52 1.18
N SER A 217 -31.99 -21.60 2.26
CA SER A 217 -32.36 -22.86 2.88
C SER A 217 -33.46 -23.59 2.09
N THR A 218 -33.12 -24.07 0.90
CA THR A 218 -33.93 -25.08 0.21
C THR A 218 -34.02 -26.31 1.10
N THR A 219 -35.22 -26.61 1.59
CA THR A 219 -35.55 -27.84 2.31
C THR A 219 -35.03 -29.04 1.52
N PRO A 220 -34.27 -29.98 2.13
CA PRO A 220 -33.88 -31.20 1.42
C PRO A 220 -35.15 -31.97 1.05
N ALA A 221 -35.33 -32.23 -0.25
CA ALA A 221 -36.46 -33.00 -0.74
C ALA A 221 -36.47 -34.41 -0.12
N PRO A 222 -37.65 -34.98 0.19
CA PRO A 222 -37.72 -36.30 0.81
C PRO A 222 -37.10 -37.37 -0.10
N PRO A 223 -36.43 -38.39 0.46
CA PRO A 223 -35.76 -39.42 -0.32
C PRO A 223 -36.78 -40.23 -1.14
N ALA A 224 -36.46 -40.46 -2.42
CA ALA A 224 -37.27 -41.25 -3.32
C ALA A 224 -37.31 -42.74 -2.88
N PRO A 225 -38.41 -43.47 -3.17
CA PRO A 225 -38.53 -44.88 -2.78
C PRO A 225 -37.55 -45.79 -3.55
N PRO A 226 -37.17 -46.95 -2.97
CA PRO A 226 -36.16 -47.83 -3.54
C PRO A 226 -36.69 -48.59 -4.76
N VAL A 227 -35.90 -48.63 -5.83
CA VAL A 227 -36.18 -49.45 -7.01
C VAL A 227 -35.54 -50.83 -6.83
N ALA A 228 -36.36 -51.88 -6.87
CA ALA A 228 -35.94 -53.28 -6.77
C ALA A 228 -35.36 -53.81 -8.11
N PRO A 229 -34.56 -54.88 -8.11
CA PRO A 229 -33.64 -55.19 -9.21
C PRO A 229 -34.25 -56.02 -10.34
N THR A 230 -33.70 -55.85 -11.54
CA THR A 230 -33.86 -56.79 -12.67
C THR A 230 -32.47 -57.21 -13.17
N ALA A 231 -32.26 -58.51 -13.33
CA ALA A 231 -31.01 -59.14 -13.77
C ALA A 231 -31.26 -60.00 -15.05
N PRO A 232 -30.30 -60.77 -15.58
CA PRO A 232 -29.16 -60.26 -16.35
C PRO A 232 -29.00 -60.96 -17.72
N SER A 233 -28.10 -60.46 -18.58
CA SER A 233 -27.52 -61.17 -19.73
C SER A 233 -26.14 -60.53 -20.04
N THR A 234 -24.99 -61.17 -19.80
CA THR A 234 -24.27 -62.15 -20.67
C THR A 234 -24.15 -61.65 -22.12
N SER A 235 -22.97 -61.60 -22.76
CA SER A 235 -21.75 -62.41 -22.65
C SER A 235 -20.47 -61.60 -23.00
N THR A 236 -19.37 -61.78 -22.26
CA THR A 236 -18.13 -62.51 -22.66
C THR A 236 -17.21 -61.83 -23.69
N THR A 237 -15.99 -61.46 -23.28
CA THR A 237 -14.69 -62.04 -23.75
C THR A 237 -13.50 -61.40 -23.00
N ASP A 238 -12.75 -62.21 -22.25
CA ASP A 238 -11.43 -61.94 -21.64
C ASP A 238 -10.29 -61.89 -22.70
N PRO A 239 -8.98 -61.59 -22.43
CA PRO A 239 -8.28 -61.55 -21.13
C PRO A 239 -7.25 -60.41 -20.89
N VAL A 240 -6.66 -60.43 -19.68
CA VAL A 240 -5.65 -59.52 -19.09
C VAL A 240 -4.39 -60.34 -18.71
N PRO A 241 -3.14 -59.95 -19.08
CA PRO A 241 -2.24 -59.34 -18.06
C PRO A 241 -1.04 -58.45 -18.53
N SER A 242 -0.81 -57.34 -17.80
CA SER A 242 0.51 -56.88 -17.26
C SER A 242 1.69 -56.44 -18.18
N PRO A 243 2.73 -55.73 -17.66
CA PRO A 243 2.73 -54.55 -16.75
C PRO A 243 3.74 -53.44 -17.21
N SER A 244 4.08 -52.47 -16.34
CA SER A 244 5.14 -51.43 -16.49
C SER A 244 4.80 -50.23 -17.40
N SER A 245 5.26 -48.98 -17.19
CA SER A 245 6.02 -48.33 -16.09
C SER A 245 5.71 -46.80 -16.07
N ALA A 246 6.05 -46.12 -14.96
CA ALA A 246 5.78 -44.68 -14.79
C ALA A 246 6.79 -43.76 -15.53
N PRO A 247 6.38 -42.54 -15.96
CA PRO A 247 7.31 -41.53 -16.46
C PRO A 247 7.78 -40.57 -15.35
N THR A 248 9.09 -40.58 -15.08
CA THR A 248 9.78 -39.52 -14.32
C THR A 248 10.13 -38.38 -15.27
N THR A 249 9.70 -37.15 -14.97
CA THR A 249 10.06 -35.96 -15.76
C THR A 249 11.46 -35.46 -15.39
N THR A 250 12.40 -35.54 -16.33
CA THR A 250 13.80 -35.14 -16.15
C THR A 250 14.02 -33.64 -16.40
N LEU A 251 14.88 -33.01 -15.57
CA LEU A 251 15.35 -31.63 -15.75
C LEU A 251 16.28 -31.47 -16.98
N PRO A 252 16.27 -30.31 -17.66
CA PRO A 252 17.23 -30.01 -18.73
C PRO A 252 18.64 -29.70 -18.17
N PRO A 253 19.72 -29.98 -18.93
CA PRO A 253 21.09 -29.85 -18.45
C PRO A 253 21.66 -28.42 -18.52
N LEU A 254 22.65 -28.18 -17.67
CA LEU A 254 23.42 -26.93 -17.55
C LEU A 254 24.47 -26.81 -18.68
N VAL A 255 24.56 -25.64 -19.33
CA VAL A 255 25.55 -25.36 -20.39
C VAL A 255 26.88 -24.90 -19.76
N PRO A 256 28.03 -25.55 -20.06
CA PRO A 256 29.35 -25.05 -19.68
C PRO A 256 29.93 -24.04 -20.70
N PRO A 257 30.80 -23.11 -20.29
CA PRO A 257 31.45 -22.16 -21.19
C PRO A 257 32.54 -22.83 -22.05
N ALA A 258 32.69 -22.33 -23.29
CA ALA A 258 33.70 -22.81 -24.23
C ALA A 258 35.14 -22.38 -23.84
N LYS A 259 36.11 -23.25 -24.14
CA LYS A 259 37.54 -22.93 -24.15
C LYS A 259 37.99 -22.69 -25.60
N ASP A 260 38.54 -21.52 -25.87
CA ASP A 260 39.27 -21.26 -27.12
C ASP A 260 40.76 -21.62 -26.99
N ALA A 261 41.26 -22.36 -27.99
CA ALA A 261 42.67 -22.54 -28.34
C ALA A 261 42.71 -23.16 -29.75
N GLY A 262 43.42 -22.63 -30.76
CA GLY A 262 44.20 -21.38 -30.89
C GLY A 262 45.01 -21.40 -32.22
N SER A 263 45.88 -20.39 -32.45
CA SER A 263 46.89 -20.34 -33.54
C SER A 263 46.37 -20.10 -34.99
N PRO A 264 47.16 -19.63 -35.99
CA PRO A 264 48.54 -19.08 -35.98
C PRO A 264 48.69 -17.68 -36.63
N SER A 265 49.94 -17.18 -36.65
CA SER A 265 50.56 -16.05 -37.42
C SER A 265 50.95 -14.83 -36.59
#